data_AF-A0A6A6EVW7-F1
#
_entry.id   AF-A0A6A6EVW7-F1
#
_cell.length_a   1.000
_cell.length_b   1.000
_cell.length_c   1.000
_cell.angle_alpha   90.00
_cell.angle_beta   90.00
_cell.angle_gamma   90.00
#
_symmetry.space_group_name_H-M   'P 1'
#
loop_
_entity.id
_entity.type
_entity.pdbx_description
1 polymer ?
#
loop_
_entity_poly.entity_id
_entity_poly.type
_entity_poly.pdbx_seq_one_letter_code
_entity_poly.pdbx_strand_id
1 'polypeptide(L)'
;CINQKEPEEFHRRIQQMDAIYSNSLLTTFAVAGTDSYYGLPGVGRSRREQQSKKVGDHSFLAVPRYPKYLIVTSRGISSGCAYQEALLSRRTLVFTEKQLYLESQGVYCKE
;
A
#
# COMPACT_ATOMS: atom_id res chain seq x y z
N CYS A 1 -0.59 -3.22 16.80
CA CYS A 1 0.63 -4.06 16.66
C CYS A 1 0.40 -5.40 17.33
N ILE A 2 0.92 -6.49 16.74
CA ILE A 2 1.00 -7.80 17.38
C ILE A 2 2.11 -7.73 18.45
N ASN A 3 1.85 -8.26 19.65
CA ASN A 3 2.86 -8.36 20.69
C ASN A 3 3.91 -9.40 20.26
N GLN A 4 5.16 -8.97 20.06
CA GLN A 4 6.26 -9.87 19.67
C GLN A 4 6.97 -10.49 20.87
N LYS A 5 6.65 -10.09 22.10
CA LYS A 5 7.32 -10.56 23.31
C LYS A 5 6.81 -11.92 23.80
N GLU A 6 5.64 -12.35 23.32
CA GLU A 6 5.00 -13.61 23.70
C GLU A 6 4.90 -14.54 22.48
N PRO A 7 5.80 -15.52 22.35
CA PRO A 7 5.94 -16.30 21.11
C PRO A 7 4.70 -17.13 20.77
N GLU A 8 3.98 -17.65 21.77
CA GLU A 8 2.72 -18.39 21.54
C GLU A 8 1.59 -17.49 21.04
N GLU A 9 1.44 -16.31 21.64
CA GLU A 9 0.44 -15.34 21.23
C GLU A 9 0.75 -14.79 19.82
N PHE A 10 2.03 -14.54 19.55
CA PHE A 10 2.53 -14.14 18.25
C PHE A 10 2.18 -15.20 17.19
N HIS A 11 2.50 -16.48 17.44
CA HIS A 11 2.23 -17.56 16.49
C HIS A 11 0.74 -17.71 16.20
N ARG A 12 -0.10 -17.64 17.24
CA ARG A 12 -1.56 -17.70 17.10
C ARG A 12 -2.10 -16.54 16.27
N ARG A 13 -1.57 -15.32 16.44
CA ARG A 13 -2.00 -14.14 15.68
C ARG A 13 -1.53 -14.17 14.24
N ILE A 14 -0.31 -14.66 13.97
CA ILE A 14 0.22 -14.87 12.61
C ILE A 14 -0.69 -15.85 11.84
N GLN A 15 -1.10 -16.95 12.49
CA GLN A 15 -2.00 -17.93 11.89
C GLN A 15 -3.40 -17.40 11.56
N GLN A 16 -3.79 -16.25 12.12
CA GLN A 16 -5.09 -15.61 11.88
C GLN A 16 -5.00 -14.41 10.91
N MET A 17 -3.82 -14.13 10.34
CA MET A 17 -3.64 -12.98 9.45
C MET A 17 -4.53 -13.08 8.20
N ASP A 18 -4.74 -14.28 7.67
CA ASP A 18 -5.63 -14.51 6.54
C ASP A 18 -7.07 -14.05 6.80
N ALA A 19 -7.61 -14.39 7.97
CA ALA A 19 -8.92 -13.97 8.42
C ALA A 19 -8.99 -12.46 8.65
N ILE A 20 -7.93 -11.86 9.18
CA ILE A 20 -7.85 -10.41 9.42
C ILE A 20 -7.91 -9.64 8.10
N TYR A 21 -7.07 -9.98 7.12
CA TYR A 21 -7.03 -9.23 5.86
C TYR A 21 -8.24 -9.50 4.97
N SER A 22 -8.74 -10.73 4.93
CA SER A 22 -9.95 -11.08 4.15
C SER A 22 -11.23 -10.41 4.66
N ASN A 23 -11.28 -10.04 5.95
CA ASN A 23 -12.39 -9.33 6.58
C ASN A 23 -12.08 -7.84 6.87
N SER A 24 -10.90 -7.36 6.48
CA SER A 24 -10.57 -5.95 6.59
C SER A 24 -11.45 -5.11 5.66
N LEU A 25 -11.93 -3.97 6.16
CA LEU A 25 -12.65 -3.01 5.32
C LEU A 25 -11.69 -2.30 4.35
N LEU A 26 -10.48 -2.02 4.81
CA LEU A 26 -9.44 -1.31 4.08
C LEU A 26 -8.07 -1.66 4.66
N THR A 27 -7.12 -1.99 3.79
CA THR A 27 -5.71 -2.21 4.17
C THR A 27 -4.85 -1.11 3.59
N THR A 28 -4.01 -0.50 4.43
CA THR A 28 -3.15 0.62 4.03
C THR A 28 -1.72 0.16 3.81
N PHE A 29 -1.13 0.51 2.66
CA PHE A 29 0.27 0.23 2.34
C PHE A 29 1.04 1.53 2.20
N ALA A 30 2.06 1.70 3.05
CA ALA A 30 3.05 2.76 2.94
C ALA A 30 4.23 2.25 2.11
N VAL A 31 4.18 2.48 0.79
CA VAL A 31 5.27 2.07 -0.11
C VAL A 31 6.21 3.23 -0.46
N ALA A 32 5.92 4.42 0.08
CA ALA A 32 6.80 5.58 0.04
C ALA A 32 7.82 5.53 1.18
N GLY A 33 9.05 5.95 0.91
CA GLY A 33 10.11 5.99 1.90
C GLY A 33 10.83 4.67 2.16
N THR A 34 11.77 4.74 3.10
CA THR A 34 12.65 3.63 3.49
C THR A 34 12.31 3.01 4.83
N ASP A 35 11.53 3.71 5.67
CA ASP A 35 11.25 3.35 7.05
C ASP A 35 9.93 3.98 7.54
N SER A 36 9.54 3.64 8.76
CA SER A 36 8.30 4.13 9.40
C SER A 36 8.33 5.61 9.77
N TYR A 37 9.50 6.23 9.90
CA TYR A 37 9.64 7.65 10.23
C TYR A 37 9.46 8.55 9.01
N TYR A 38 9.53 7.97 7.81
CA TYR A 38 9.38 8.71 6.57
C TYR A 38 8.04 9.46 6.43
N GLY A 39 6.99 8.94 7.06
CA GLY A 39 5.65 9.52 7.03
C GLY A 39 4.88 9.27 5.73
N LEU A 40 3.56 9.50 5.77
CA LEU A 40 2.66 9.23 4.65
C LEU A 40 2.51 10.44 3.72
N PRO A 41 2.91 10.34 2.43
CA PRO A 41 2.69 11.40 1.45
C PRO A 41 1.21 11.75 1.29
N GLY A 42 0.89 13.04 1.44
CA GLY A 42 -0.47 13.59 1.41
C GLY A 42 -1.17 13.65 2.77
N VAL A 43 -0.56 13.14 3.85
CA VAL A 43 -1.14 13.19 5.21
C VAL A 43 -0.19 13.92 6.16
N GLY A 44 0.97 13.32 6.46
CA GLY A 44 1.97 13.91 7.36
C GLY A 44 3.11 14.64 6.65
N ARG A 45 3.16 14.52 5.32
CA ARG A 45 4.16 15.18 4.45
C ARG A 45 3.55 15.52 3.10
N SER A 46 4.06 16.55 2.45
CA SER A 46 3.65 16.88 1.07
C SER A 46 4.02 15.77 0.09
N ARG A 47 3.13 15.53 -0.87
CA ARG A 47 3.33 14.57 -1.96
C ARG A 47 4.34 15.15 -2.97
N ARG A 48 5.20 14.31 -3.54
CA ARG A 48 6.09 14.74 -4.64
C ARG A 48 5.26 14.98 -5.90
N GLU A 49 5.62 16.00 -6.66
CA GLU A 49 4.95 16.28 -7.92
C GLU A 49 4.99 15.08 -8.86
N GLN A 50 3.82 14.81 -9.46
CA GLN A 50 3.68 13.81 -10.48
C GLN A 50 4.18 14.37 -11.81
N GLN A 51 4.95 13.56 -12.54
CA GLN A 51 5.43 13.98 -13.84
C GLN A 51 4.25 14.10 -14.80
N SER A 52 4.09 15.29 -15.36
CA SER A 52 3.04 15.60 -16.31
C SER A 52 3.64 16.17 -17.60
N LYS A 53 2.93 16.01 -18.71
CA LYS A 53 3.28 16.56 -20.02
C LYS A 53 2.03 17.17 -20.64
N LYS A 54 2.11 18.44 -21.01
CA LYS A 54 1.06 19.11 -21.78
C LYS A 54 1.34 18.97 -23.27
N VAL A 55 0.34 18.54 -24.04
CA VAL A 55 0.40 18.46 -25.51
C VAL A 55 -0.87 19.10 -26.05
N GLY A 56 -0.73 20.28 -26.66
CA GLY A 56 -1.87 21.13 -27.00
C GLY A 56 -2.69 21.48 -25.75
N ASP A 57 -3.99 21.24 -25.79
CA ASP A 57 -4.92 21.48 -24.67
C ASP A 57 -5.06 20.28 -23.72
N HIS A 58 -4.32 19.20 -23.95
CA HIS A 58 -4.40 17.98 -23.16
C HIS A 58 -3.23 17.88 -22.18
N SER A 59 -3.52 17.46 -20.96
CA SER A 59 -2.53 17.17 -19.92
C SER A 59 -2.44 15.66 -19.69
N PHE A 60 -1.25 15.11 -19.86
CA PHE A 60 -0.93 13.71 -19.63
C PHE A 60 -0.20 13.56 -18.30
N LEU A 61 -0.60 12.58 -17.50
CA LEU A 61 0.02 12.26 -16.23
C LEU A 61 0.71 10.90 -16.30
N ALA A 62 1.95 10.82 -15.81
CA ALA A 62 2.67 9.56 -15.71
C ALA A 62 2.09 8.74 -14.57
N VAL A 63 1.31 7.70 -14.91
CA VAL A 63 0.63 6.85 -13.94
C VAL A 63 1.13 5.40 -14.07
N PRO A 64 1.63 4.77 -12.99
CA PRO A 64 1.90 3.34 -12.93
C PRO A 64 0.70 2.50 -13.37
N ARG A 65 0.95 1.51 -14.24
CA ARG A 65 -0.09 0.58 -14.74
C ARG A 65 -0.64 -0.32 -13.64
N TYR A 66 0.22 -0.82 -12.74
CA TYR A 66 -0.14 -1.84 -11.76
C TYR A 66 0.29 -1.41 -10.35
N PRO A 67 -0.61 -0.82 -9.53
CA PRO A 67 -0.30 -0.44 -8.15
C PRO A 67 0.18 -1.64 -7.32
N LYS A 68 -0.38 -2.83 -7.56
CA LYS A 68 0.07 -4.08 -6.94
C LYS A 68 1.56 -4.37 -7.15
N TYR A 69 2.12 -3.98 -8.30
CA TYR A 69 3.56 -4.11 -8.56
C TYR A 69 4.38 -3.28 -7.59
N LEU A 70 3.93 -2.06 -7.28
CA LEU A 70 4.60 -1.18 -6.30
C LEU A 70 4.53 -1.76 -4.89
N ILE A 71 3.43 -2.44 -4.56
CA ILE A 71 3.30 -3.17 -3.30
C ILE A 71 4.36 -4.28 -3.28
N VAL A 72 4.35 -5.22 -4.23
CA VAL A 72 5.27 -6.39 -4.21
C VAL A 72 6.75 -6.07 -4.36
N THR A 73 7.10 -4.95 -5.00
CA THR A 73 8.50 -4.52 -5.15
C THR A 73 8.97 -3.56 -4.07
N SER A 74 8.07 -3.08 -3.21
CA SER A 74 8.46 -2.25 -2.07
C SER A 74 9.28 -3.06 -1.07
N ARG A 75 10.25 -2.41 -0.42
CA ARG A 75 11.14 -3.05 0.57
C ARG A 75 10.40 -3.69 1.74
N GLY A 76 9.17 -3.27 2.03
CA GLY A 76 8.34 -3.85 3.08
C GLY A 76 7.87 -5.29 2.81
N ILE A 77 7.95 -5.77 1.56
CA ILE A 77 7.38 -7.07 1.14
C ILE A 77 8.36 -8.25 1.20
N SER A 78 9.61 -8.04 1.60
CA SER A 78 10.53 -9.18 1.80
C SER A 78 10.06 -10.17 2.90
N SER A 79 8.98 -9.88 3.63
CA SER A 79 8.30 -10.81 4.52
C SER A 79 7.07 -11.44 3.85
N GLY A 80 6.91 -12.77 3.96
CA GLY A 80 5.75 -13.50 3.40
C GLY A 80 4.39 -13.03 3.93
N CYS A 81 4.36 -12.33 5.06
CA CYS A 81 3.15 -11.72 5.62
C CYS A 81 2.59 -10.65 4.69
N ALA A 82 3.42 -9.70 4.20
CA ALA A 82 2.96 -8.58 3.35
C ALA A 82 2.29 -9.04 2.04
N TYR A 83 2.69 -10.21 1.53
CA TYR A 83 2.04 -10.82 0.37
C TYR A 83 0.62 -11.30 0.70
N GLN A 84 0.41 -11.93 1.87
CA GLN A 84 -0.93 -12.30 2.34
C GLN A 84 -1.82 -11.06 2.53
N GLU A 85 -1.25 -9.97 3.06
CA GLU A 85 -1.98 -8.71 3.23
C GLU A 85 -2.47 -8.16 1.88
N ALA A 86 -1.58 -8.10 0.88
CA ALA A 86 -1.89 -7.54 -0.43
C ALA A 86 -2.86 -8.42 -1.23
N LEU A 87 -2.78 -9.74 -1.07
CA LEU A 87 -3.60 -10.70 -1.81
C LEU A 87 -5.02 -10.82 -1.22
N LEU A 88 -5.15 -10.84 0.10
CA LEU A 88 -6.41 -11.15 0.78
C LEU A 88 -7.27 -9.91 1.06
N SER A 89 -6.66 -8.73 1.07
CA SER A 89 -7.40 -7.47 1.29
C SER A 89 -8.36 -7.18 0.14
N ARG A 90 -9.63 -6.95 0.46
CA ARG A 90 -10.65 -6.62 -0.54
C ARG A 90 -10.48 -5.21 -1.09
N ARG A 91 -10.03 -4.29 -0.24
CA ARG A 91 -9.75 -2.89 -0.58
C ARG A 91 -8.39 -2.49 -0.04
N THR A 92 -7.62 -1.84 -0.88
CA THR A 92 -6.23 -1.49 -0.59
C THR A 92 -5.98 -0.03 -0.89
N LEU A 93 -5.49 0.72 0.10
CA LEU A 93 -5.07 2.11 -0.03
C LEU A 93 -3.54 2.19 -0.03
N VAL A 94 -2.95 2.60 -1.14
CA VAL A 94 -1.50 2.59 -1.36
C VAL A 94 -0.98 4.01 -1.40
N PHE A 95 -0.14 4.35 -0.42
CA PHE A 95 0.57 5.62 -0.35
C PHE A 95 1.92 5.50 -1.05
N THR A 96 2.04 6.12 -2.23
CA THR A 96 3.31 6.25 -2.94
C THR A 96 3.86 7.67 -2.81
N GLU A 97 5.11 7.87 -3.20
CA GLU A 97 5.76 9.20 -3.22
C GLU A 97 4.94 10.25 -3.97
N LYS A 98 4.29 9.84 -5.07
CA LYS A 98 3.71 10.75 -6.06
C LYS A 98 2.20 10.65 -6.19
N GLN A 99 1.56 9.59 -5.71
CA GLN A 99 0.12 9.34 -5.88
C GLN A 99 -0.48 8.49 -4.74
N LEU A 100 -1.78 8.59 -4.55
CA LEU A 100 -2.59 7.69 -3.74
C LEU A 100 -3.38 6.75 -4.66
N TYR A 101 -3.37 5.45 -4.36
CA TYR A 101 -4.19 4.49 -5.09
C TYR A 101 -5.17 3.82 -4.14
N LEU A 102 -6.45 3.83 -4.49
CA LEU A 102 -7.44 2.95 -3.90
C LEU A 102 -7.72 1.83 -4.90
N GLU A 103 -7.53 0.58 -4.51
CA GLU A 103 -7.85 -0.59 -5.32
C GLU A 103 -8.93 -1.42 -4.61
N SER A 104 -9.98 -1.83 -5.33
CA SER A 104 -11.07 -2.67 -4.84
C SER A 104 -11.47 -3.66 -5.92
N GLN A 105 -11.19 -4.95 -5.75
CA GLN A 105 -11.66 -6.08 -6.59
C GLN A 105 -12.00 -5.73 -8.06
N GLY A 106 -11.07 -5.13 -8.80
CA GLY A 106 -11.23 -4.81 -10.24
C GLY A 106 -11.52 -3.34 -10.58
N VAL A 107 -11.78 -2.48 -9.60
CA VAL A 107 -11.90 -1.02 -9.77
C VAL A 107 -10.76 -0.34 -9.00
N TYR A 108 -10.10 0.64 -9.61
CA TYR A 108 -9.13 1.46 -8.90
C TYR A 108 -9.35 2.96 -9.13
N CYS A 109 -9.23 3.74 -8.06
CA CYS A 109 -9.27 5.20 -8.07
C CYS A 109 -7.88 5.75 -7.76
N LYS A 110 -7.53 6.90 -8.34
CA LYS A 110 -6.21 7.52 -8.23
C LYS A 110 -6.37 9.00 -7.90
N GLU A 111 -5.69 9.46 -6.87
CA GLU A 111 -5.60 10.88 -6.45
C GLU A 111 -4.15 11.36 -6.44
#